data_AF-A0A1C5GM67-F1
#
_entry.id   AF-A0A1C5GM67-F1
#
_cell.length_a   1.000
_cell.length_b   1.000
_cell.length_c   1.000
_cell.angle_alpha   90.00
_cell.angle_beta   90.00
_cell.angle_gamma   90.00
#
_symmetry.space_group_name_H-M   'P 1'
#
loop_
_entity.id
_entity.type
_entity.pdbx_description
1 polymer ?
#
loop_
_entity_poly.entity_id
_entity_poly.type
_entity_poly.pdbx_seq_one_letter_code
_entity_poly.pdbx_strand_id
1 'polypeptide(L)'
;MTRLLAAVAAATLGLLTLTAAPATAATTARIDTGGGAANLRYGPGTMYHVTGTAANGSTVTVVCTTRSQTVNGPYGSSTIWNKLSNGSWVADAITYTGVSHPVEGECPATGRRPTGDDYPYRGNPNIVDRWAMYSGQCTSFVAWRMEQLQGYFHNNGWRNGIAGHWGNAHEWNDNAVRLGYRVDRTPRVGAIAQFEPYAGGASSLGHVAYIAGVSADGTTVTLQEYNWATPLGWGTRTVPMSQISNVIHYAAGT
;
A
#
# COMPACT_ATOMS: atom_id res chain seq x y z
N MET A 1 -48.30 -52.99 -1.53
CA MET A 1 -46.90 -52.60 -1.25
C MET A 1 -46.63 -51.43 -2.19
N THR A 2 -46.60 -50.17 -1.74
CA THR A 2 -45.38 -49.49 -1.24
C THR A 2 -45.81 -48.20 -0.54
N ARG A 3 -45.35 -47.97 0.71
CA ARG A 3 -45.58 -46.72 1.46
C ARG A 3 -44.46 -45.72 1.13
N LEU A 4 -44.80 -44.52 0.66
CA LEU A 4 -43.86 -43.39 0.57
C LEU A 4 -43.67 -42.79 1.97
N LEU A 5 -42.43 -42.75 2.46
CA LEU A 5 -42.02 -41.98 3.63
C LEU A 5 -41.46 -40.63 3.17
N ALA A 6 -42.07 -39.54 3.60
CA ALA A 6 -41.54 -38.19 3.43
C ALA A 6 -40.51 -37.92 4.54
N ALA A 7 -39.25 -37.67 4.17
CA ALA A 7 -38.22 -37.25 5.10
C ALA A 7 -38.29 -35.72 5.31
N VAL A 8 -38.61 -35.29 6.53
CA VAL A 8 -38.54 -33.89 6.94
C VAL A 8 -37.10 -33.60 7.35
N ALA A 9 -36.37 -32.82 6.55
CA ALA A 9 -35.04 -32.34 6.91
C ALA A 9 -35.18 -31.12 7.84
N ALA A 10 -34.82 -31.29 9.11
CA ALA A 10 -34.72 -30.19 10.06
C ALA A 10 -33.44 -29.38 9.77
N ALA A 11 -33.58 -28.17 9.23
CA ALA A 11 -32.47 -27.24 9.08
C ALA A 11 -32.16 -26.57 10.43
N THR A 12 -31.09 -27.00 11.10
CA THR A 12 -30.55 -26.32 12.27
C THR A 12 -29.86 -25.03 11.82
N LEU A 13 -30.43 -23.87 12.15
CA LEU A 13 -29.73 -22.58 12.05
C LEU A 13 -28.55 -22.60 13.05
N GLY A 14 -27.34 -22.83 12.54
CA GLY A 14 -26.12 -22.58 13.31
C GLY A 14 -25.97 -21.08 13.54
N LEU A 15 -26.04 -20.65 14.79
CA LEU A 15 -25.81 -19.27 15.19
C LEU A 15 -24.32 -18.95 14.93
N LEU A 16 -24.03 -18.23 13.84
CA LEU A 16 -22.69 -17.78 13.53
C LEU A 16 -22.34 -16.62 14.46
N THR A 17 -21.62 -16.90 15.55
CA THR A 17 -21.07 -15.85 16.41
C THR A 17 -19.98 -15.12 15.63
N LEU A 18 -20.28 -13.95 15.06
CA LEU A 18 -19.25 -13.02 14.59
C LEU A 18 -18.51 -12.51 15.83
N THR A 19 -17.37 -13.12 16.16
CA THR A 19 -16.42 -12.51 17.08
C THR A 19 -15.85 -11.28 16.38
N ALA A 20 -16.27 -10.09 16.81
CA ALA A 20 -15.61 -8.86 16.39
C ALA A 20 -14.11 -8.99 16.68
N ALA A 21 -13.27 -8.77 15.67
CA ALA A 21 -11.83 -8.69 15.90
C ALA A 21 -11.58 -7.62 16.98
N PRO A 22 -10.67 -7.86 17.94
CA PRO A 22 -10.39 -6.87 18.97
C PRO A 22 -9.96 -5.57 18.28
N ALA A 23 -10.60 -4.46 18.63
CA ALA A 23 -10.10 -3.16 18.22
C ALA A 23 -8.68 -3.03 18.79
N THR A 24 -7.69 -2.87 17.91
CA THR A 24 -6.33 -2.52 18.33
C THR A 24 -6.43 -1.33 19.27
N ALA A 25 -5.88 -1.46 20.48
CA ALA A 25 -5.85 -0.36 21.42
C ALA A 25 -5.20 0.85 20.72
N ALA A 26 -5.75 2.04 20.93
CA ALA A 26 -5.16 3.26 20.41
C ALA A 26 -4.43 3.94 21.55
N THR A 27 -3.15 4.25 21.36
CA THR A 27 -2.33 4.87 22.42
C THR A 27 -2.37 6.39 22.34
N THR A 28 -2.68 7.03 23.47
CA THR A 28 -2.50 8.48 23.62
C THR A 28 -1.02 8.82 23.79
N ALA A 29 -0.51 9.74 22.99
CA ALA A 29 0.86 10.24 23.06
C ALA A 29 0.87 11.77 23.08
N ARG A 30 1.98 12.36 23.56
CA ARG A 30 2.16 13.82 23.59
C ARG A 30 3.08 14.24 22.46
N ILE A 31 2.74 15.31 21.74
CA ILE A 31 3.67 15.94 20.81
C ILE A 31 4.80 16.60 21.61
N ASP A 32 6.03 16.25 21.28
CA ASP A 32 7.23 16.81 21.90
C ASP A 32 8.29 17.08 20.83
N THR A 33 8.27 18.30 20.30
CA THR A 33 9.20 18.75 19.26
C THR A 33 10.45 19.42 19.84
N GLY A 34 10.51 19.62 21.17
CA GLY A 34 11.48 20.52 21.81
C GLY A 34 11.15 22.01 21.62
N GLY A 35 10.03 22.33 20.95
CA GLY A 35 9.57 23.71 20.68
C GLY A 35 8.81 23.84 19.35
N GLY A 36 7.81 24.71 19.28
CA GLY A 36 6.98 24.93 18.08
C GLY A 36 5.99 23.81 17.77
N ALA A 37 5.22 23.92 16.68
CA ALA A 37 4.22 22.91 16.32
C ALA A 37 4.83 21.78 15.48
N ALA A 38 4.31 20.56 15.63
CA ALA A 38 4.61 19.43 14.75
C ALA A 38 3.77 19.51 13.46
N ASN A 39 4.41 19.21 12.33
CA ASN A 39 3.70 19.01 11.06
C ASN A 39 3.04 17.63 11.02
N LEU A 40 1.73 17.60 10.80
CA LEU A 40 0.97 16.38 10.51
C LEU A 40 0.93 16.17 9.00
N ARG A 41 1.15 14.93 8.54
CA ARG A 41 1.43 14.64 7.13
C ARG A 41 0.46 13.62 6.56
N TYR A 42 0.30 13.65 5.24
CA TYR A 42 -0.55 12.68 4.53
C TYR A 42 -0.01 11.25 4.59
N GLY A 43 1.30 11.08 4.75
CA GLY A 43 1.97 9.78 4.80
C GLY A 43 3.20 9.77 5.70
N PRO A 44 3.81 8.59 5.89
CA PRO A 44 4.92 8.38 6.83
C PRO A 44 6.25 8.89 6.24
N GLY A 45 6.43 10.20 6.08
CA GLY A 45 7.64 10.80 5.52
C GLY A 45 7.55 12.31 5.43
N THR A 46 8.68 13.02 5.52
CA THR A 46 8.72 14.49 5.46
C THR A 46 8.47 15.06 4.07
N MET A 47 8.51 14.22 3.04
CA MET A 47 8.16 14.59 1.68
C MET A 47 6.66 14.59 1.41
N TYR A 48 5.86 13.94 2.25
CA TYR A 48 4.41 14.05 2.15
C TYR A 48 3.97 15.45 2.57
N HIS A 49 3.02 16.01 1.83
CA HIS A 49 2.46 17.32 2.14
C HIS A 49 1.89 17.35 3.55
N VAL A 50 1.95 18.53 4.15
CA VAL A 50 1.41 18.78 5.48
C VAL A 50 -0.11 18.89 5.38
N THR A 51 -0.83 18.07 6.15
CA THR A 51 -2.30 18.07 6.23
C THR A 51 -2.81 18.87 7.41
N GLY A 52 -1.94 19.29 8.32
CA GLY A 52 -2.26 20.10 9.49
C GLY A 52 -1.07 20.23 10.45
N THR A 53 -1.30 20.79 11.62
CA THR A 53 -0.29 20.90 12.67
C THR A 53 -0.85 20.48 14.02
N ALA A 54 0.04 20.06 14.93
CA ALA A 54 -0.28 19.80 16.33
C ALA A 54 0.67 20.61 17.22
N ALA A 55 0.15 21.31 18.22
CA ALA A 55 0.95 22.15 19.10
C ALA A 55 1.89 21.31 19.98
N ASN A 56 3.07 21.84 20.32
CA ASN A 56 3.92 21.20 21.33
C ASN A 56 3.15 21.00 22.63
N GLY A 57 3.30 19.83 23.26
CA GLY A 57 2.59 19.48 24.48
C GLY A 57 1.14 19.04 24.29
N SER A 58 0.56 19.17 23.09
CA SER A 58 -0.77 18.63 22.78
C SER A 58 -0.75 17.10 22.73
N THR A 59 -1.92 16.48 22.93
CA THR A 59 -2.09 15.04 22.83
C THR A 59 -2.61 14.63 21.46
N VAL A 60 -2.13 13.47 21.00
CA VAL A 60 -2.59 12.80 19.78
C VAL A 60 -2.87 11.33 20.11
N THR A 61 -3.72 10.70 19.30
CA THR A 61 -4.04 9.28 19.44
C THR A 61 -3.41 8.51 18.29
N VAL A 62 -2.44 7.65 18.60
CA VAL A 62 -1.76 6.76 17.65
C VAL A 62 -2.62 5.51 17.48
N VAL A 63 -2.87 5.11 16.23
CA VAL A 63 -3.71 3.94 15.88
C VAL A 63 -2.93 2.79 15.25
N CYS A 64 -1.77 3.09 14.66
CA CYS A 64 -0.81 2.11 14.16
C CYS A 64 0.51 2.82 13.84
N THR A 65 1.55 2.04 13.57
CA THR A 65 2.88 2.56 13.21
C THR A 65 3.37 2.02 11.86
N THR A 66 4.42 2.61 11.32
CA THR A 66 5.20 2.01 10.24
C THR A 66 6.66 2.44 10.36
N ARG A 67 7.57 1.67 9.74
CA ARG A 67 8.98 2.07 9.63
C ARG A 67 9.25 2.68 8.27
N SER A 68 9.64 3.95 8.26
CA SER A 68 9.90 4.74 7.06
C SER A 68 11.11 5.66 7.28
N GLN A 69 11.08 6.87 6.73
CA GLN A 69 12.16 7.84 6.75
C GLN A 69 12.65 8.10 8.17
N THR A 70 13.97 8.12 8.36
CA THR A 70 14.56 8.53 9.64
C THR A 70 14.31 10.02 9.89
N VAL A 71 13.81 10.34 11.08
CA VAL A 71 13.63 11.72 11.56
C VAL A 71 14.38 11.88 12.88
N ASN A 72 15.01 13.04 13.06
CA ASN A 72 15.65 13.42 14.32
C ASN A 72 14.67 14.19 15.19
N GLY A 73 14.72 13.97 16.50
CA GLY A 73 13.95 14.73 17.47
C GLY A 73 14.60 14.75 18.85
N PRO A 74 13.90 15.27 19.87
CA PRO A 74 14.47 15.51 21.20
C PRO A 74 15.06 14.26 21.89
N TYR A 75 14.61 13.07 21.50
CA TYR A 75 15.03 11.80 22.08
C TYR A 75 15.96 10.98 21.18
N GLY A 76 16.51 11.61 20.14
CA GLY A 76 17.36 10.96 19.13
C GLY A 76 16.61 10.72 17.82
N SER A 77 17.18 9.83 16.99
CA SER A 77 16.64 9.51 15.67
C SER A 77 15.70 8.30 15.74
N SER A 78 14.59 8.36 15.01
CA SER A 78 13.65 7.23 14.87
C SER A 78 13.25 7.04 13.41
N THR A 79 13.04 5.78 13.02
CA THR A 79 12.42 5.40 11.74
C THR A 79 10.92 5.17 11.87
N ILE A 80 10.38 5.27 13.08
CA ILE A 80 8.97 5.00 13.37
C ILE A 80 8.14 6.22 12.99
N TRP A 81 7.04 5.98 12.30
CA TRP A 81 6.01 6.96 11.98
C TRP A 81 4.69 6.49 12.55
N ASN A 82 4.01 7.39 13.24
CA ASN A 82 2.75 7.15 13.93
C ASN A 82 1.60 7.63 13.05
N LYS A 83 0.68 6.71 12.71
CA LYS A 83 -0.61 7.08 12.12
C LYS A 83 -1.54 7.48 13.24
N LEU A 84 -2.18 8.63 13.09
CA LEU A 84 -3.09 9.20 14.07
C LEU A 84 -4.55 8.82 13.75
N SER A 85 -5.42 8.90 14.75
CA SER A 85 -6.85 8.59 14.60
C SER A 85 -7.58 9.47 13.58
N ASN A 86 -7.07 10.68 13.33
CA ASN A 86 -7.57 11.58 12.28
C ASN A 86 -7.03 11.25 10.87
N GLY A 87 -6.26 10.17 10.72
CA GLY A 87 -5.69 9.70 9.46
C GLY A 87 -4.35 10.31 9.07
N SER A 88 -3.90 11.37 9.74
CA SER A 88 -2.60 12.00 9.49
C SER A 88 -1.45 11.22 10.12
N TRP A 89 -0.22 11.55 9.73
CA TRP A 89 1.01 10.93 10.20
C TRP A 89 1.93 11.93 10.89
N VAL A 90 2.60 11.48 11.94
CA VAL A 90 3.65 12.26 12.64
C VAL A 90 4.84 11.35 12.92
N ALA A 91 6.05 11.91 12.87
CA ALA A 91 7.25 11.15 13.21
C ALA A 91 7.28 10.83 14.70
N ASP A 92 7.65 9.60 15.05
CA ASP A 92 7.76 9.16 16.43
C ASP A 92 8.88 9.90 17.19
N ALA A 93 9.94 10.30 16.48
CA ALA A 93 11.04 11.08 17.05
C ALA A 93 10.61 12.40 17.74
N ILE A 94 9.45 12.93 17.37
CA ILE A 94 8.84 14.15 17.94
C ILE A 94 7.52 13.86 18.67
N THR A 95 7.27 12.60 19.02
CA THR A 95 6.08 12.13 19.72
C THR A 95 6.51 11.37 20.97
N TYR A 96 6.25 11.92 22.15
CA TYR A 96 6.55 11.26 23.41
C TYR A 96 5.48 10.19 23.73
N THR A 97 5.88 8.93 23.59
CA THR A 97 5.07 7.73 23.90
C THR A 97 5.51 7.03 25.19
N GLY A 98 6.68 7.39 25.74
CA GLY A 98 7.30 6.75 26.90
C GLY A 98 8.14 5.50 26.56
N VAL A 99 8.19 5.08 25.29
CA VAL A 99 8.97 3.93 24.81
C VAL A 99 9.75 4.29 23.53
N SER A 100 10.80 3.54 23.22
CA SER A 100 11.63 3.73 22.00
C SER A 100 11.32 2.73 20.87
N HIS A 101 10.49 1.73 21.16
CA HIS A 101 9.95 0.80 20.17
C HIS A 101 8.55 1.27 19.72
N PRO A 102 8.00 0.73 18.61
CA PRO A 102 6.65 1.07 18.19
C PRO A 102 5.65 0.92 19.34
N VAL A 103 4.85 1.96 19.56
CA VAL A 103 3.82 1.97 20.61
C VAL A 103 2.56 1.22 20.17
N GLU A 104 2.35 1.10 18.85
CA GLU A 104 1.31 0.30 18.23
C GLU A 104 1.89 -0.64 17.15
N GLY A 105 1.10 -1.65 16.78
CA GLY A 105 1.42 -2.56 15.68
C GLY A 105 1.56 -1.86 14.31
N GLU A 106 2.16 -2.57 13.35
CA GLU A 106 2.31 -2.05 11.99
C GLU A 106 0.93 -1.81 11.34
N CYS A 107 0.79 -0.69 10.62
CA CYS A 107 -0.44 -0.36 9.94
C CYS A 107 -0.81 -1.47 8.94
N PRO A 108 -1.98 -2.11 9.10
CA PRO A 108 -2.40 -3.16 8.20
C PRO A 108 -2.70 -2.57 6.82
N ALA A 109 -2.65 -3.44 5.80
CA ALA A 109 -3.25 -3.12 4.51
C ALA A 109 -4.74 -2.77 4.71
N THR A 110 -5.26 -1.86 3.88
CA THR A 110 -6.62 -1.32 4.00
C THR A 110 -7.72 -2.36 3.71
N GLY A 111 -7.36 -3.52 3.18
CA GLY A 111 -8.29 -4.52 2.65
C GLY A 111 -8.92 -4.14 1.31
N ARG A 112 -8.69 -2.92 0.80
CA ARG A 112 -9.25 -2.47 -0.49
C ARG A 112 -8.64 -3.28 -1.64
N ARG A 113 -9.49 -3.69 -2.58
CA ARG A 113 -9.11 -4.32 -3.86
C ARG A 113 -9.83 -3.57 -4.98
N PRO A 114 -9.28 -2.45 -5.44
CA PRO A 114 -10.00 -1.55 -6.33
C PRO A 114 -10.09 -2.10 -7.77
N THR A 115 -11.19 -1.77 -8.42
CA THR A 115 -11.57 -2.23 -9.76
C THR A 115 -12.01 -1.06 -10.61
N GLY A 116 -11.83 -1.17 -11.93
CA GLY A 116 -12.22 -0.12 -12.88
C GLY A 116 -11.32 1.11 -12.83
N ASP A 117 -11.65 2.15 -13.59
CA ASP A 117 -10.83 3.35 -13.70
C ASP A 117 -11.23 4.44 -12.69
N ASP A 118 -10.77 4.29 -11.44
CA ASP A 118 -10.91 5.29 -10.37
C ASP A 118 -9.64 6.16 -10.21
N TYR A 119 -8.77 6.17 -11.22
CA TYR A 119 -7.51 6.90 -11.19
C TYR A 119 -7.77 8.42 -11.10
N PRO A 120 -7.20 9.13 -10.10
CA PRO A 120 -7.51 10.54 -9.87
C PRO A 120 -7.08 11.47 -11.02
N TYR A 121 -6.14 11.03 -11.85
CA TYR A 121 -5.64 11.80 -13.00
C TYR A 121 -6.17 11.29 -14.35
N ARG A 122 -7.26 10.50 -14.36
CA ARG A 122 -7.92 10.07 -15.60
C ARG A 122 -8.27 11.29 -16.47
N GLY A 123 -7.91 11.24 -17.75
CA GLY A 123 -8.13 12.34 -18.69
C GLY A 123 -7.23 13.57 -18.50
N ASN A 124 -6.27 13.55 -17.57
CA ASN A 124 -5.31 14.64 -17.37
C ASN A 124 -3.87 14.09 -17.18
N PRO A 125 -3.27 13.51 -18.24
CA PRO A 125 -1.94 12.89 -18.16
C PRO A 125 -0.81 13.91 -18.29
N ASN A 126 0.44 13.43 -18.14
CA ASN A 126 1.70 14.19 -18.32
C ASN A 126 1.96 15.31 -17.31
N ILE A 127 1.19 15.39 -16.23
CA ILE A 127 1.55 16.19 -15.06
C ILE A 127 2.31 15.34 -14.04
N VAL A 128 3.25 15.95 -13.32
CA VAL A 128 3.92 15.29 -12.20
C VAL A 128 2.93 15.18 -11.05
N ASP A 129 2.60 13.95 -10.67
CA ASP A 129 1.63 13.65 -9.61
C ASP A 129 2.25 13.74 -8.21
N ARG A 130 1.45 13.44 -7.18
CA ARG A 130 1.88 13.46 -5.77
C ARG A 130 2.93 12.41 -5.40
N TRP A 131 3.14 11.41 -6.24
CA TRP A 131 4.21 10.43 -6.10
C TRP A 131 5.45 10.85 -6.89
N ALA A 132 5.49 12.05 -7.47
CA ALA A 132 6.56 12.48 -8.37
C ALA A 132 6.74 11.54 -9.58
N MET A 133 5.63 11.00 -10.09
CA MET A 133 5.57 10.23 -11.32
C MET A 133 4.76 10.99 -12.38
N TYR A 134 5.00 10.73 -13.66
CA TYR A 134 4.17 11.32 -14.71
C TYR A 134 2.81 10.62 -14.77
N SER A 135 1.75 11.39 -14.52
CA SER A 135 0.38 10.90 -14.58
C SER A 135 0.03 10.31 -15.96
N GLY A 136 -0.81 9.28 -15.94
CA GLY A 136 -1.20 8.54 -17.14
C GLY A 136 -0.22 7.44 -17.52
N GLN A 137 0.97 7.38 -16.88
CA GLN A 137 1.91 6.27 -17.03
C GLN A 137 1.57 5.07 -16.14
N CYS A 138 2.14 3.92 -16.46
CA CYS A 138 1.92 2.68 -15.73
C CYS A 138 2.39 2.76 -14.27
N THR A 139 3.56 3.36 -14.03
CA THR A 139 4.15 3.54 -12.69
C THR A 139 3.25 4.37 -11.78
N SER A 140 2.78 5.52 -12.27
CA SER A 140 1.87 6.42 -11.58
C SER A 140 0.52 5.76 -11.24
N PHE A 141 -0.05 5.00 -12.17
CA PHE A 141 -1.28 4.26 -11.89
C PHE A 141 -1.09 3.15 -10.86
N VAL A 142 0.01 2.39 -10.93
CA VAL A 142 0.29 1.35 -9.94
C VAL A 142 0.59 1.98 -8.56
N ALA A 143 1.26 3.13 -8.51
CA ALA A 143 1.43 3.91 -7.28
C ALA A 143 0.07 4.25 -6.64
N TRP A 144 -0.91 4.69 -7.43
CA TRP A 144 -2.29 4.88 -6.96
C TRP A 144 -2.89 3.60 -6.39
N ARG A 145 -2.75 2.47 -7.10
CA ARG A 145 -3.26 1.18 -6.62
C ARG A 145 -2.63 0.78 -5.29
N MET A 146 -1.32 0.92 -5.16
CA MET A 146 -0.62 0.59 -3.93
C MET A 146 -1.00 1.53 -2.78
N GLU A 147 -1.19 2.82 -3.04
CA GLU A 147 -1.71 3.77 -2.04
C GLU A 147 -3.10 3.35 -1.55
N GLN A 148 -3.98 2.89 -2.44
CA GLN A 148 -5.29 2.41 -2.03
C GLN A 148 -5.21 1.15 -1.16
N LEU A 149 -4.24 0.26 -1.42
CA LEU A 149 -4.05 -1.00 -0.71
C LEU A 149 -3.36 -0.83 0.64
N GLN A 150 -2.39 0.08 0.74
CA GLN A 150 -1.56 0.27 1.94
C GLN A 150 -1.94 1.52 2.75
N GLY A 151 -2.67 2.46 2.13
CA GLY A 151 -3.01 3.77 2.69
C GLY A 151 -1.96 4.85 2.43
N TYR A 152 -0.81 4.51 1.85
CA TYR A 152 0.22 5.44 1.38
C TYR A 152 1.04 4.78 0.27
N PHE A 153 1.65 5.62 -0.58
CA PHE A 153 2.71 5.22 -1.50
C PHE A 153 3.62 6.44 -1.72
N HIS A 154 4.89 6.21 -1.98
CA HIS A 154 5.79 7.27 -2.41
C HIS A 154 6.93 6.74 -3.28
N ASN A 155 7.34 7.52 -4.28
CA ASN A 155 8.41 7.14 -5.20
C ASN A 155 9.79 7.14 -4.55
N ASN A 156 10.16 8.17 -3.77
CA ASN A 156 11.27 8.07 -2.81
C ASN A 156 10.75 7.39 -1.52
N GLY A 157 10.63 6.07 -1.54
CA GLY A 157 10.17 5.30 -0.40
C GLY A 157 11.27 5.10 0.65
N TRP A 158 10.86 4.89 1.90
CA TRP A 158 11.69 4.26 2.91
C TRP A 158 10.99 3.06 3.49
N ARG A 159 11.76 2.02 3.79
CA ARG A 159 11.27 0.88 4.55
C ARG A 159 12.37 0.35 5.44
N ASN A 160 12.05 0.13 6.71
CA ASN A 160 13.03 -0.29 7.72
C ASN A 160 14.27 0.63 7.78
N GLY A 161 14.09 1.93 7.56
CA GLY A 161 15.17 2.92 7.56
C GLY A 161 16.02 2.96 6.28
N ILE A 162 15.74 2.10 5.29
CA ILE A 162 16.46 2.08 4.01
C ILE A 162 15.76 3.02 3.03
N ALA A 163 16.50 3.97 2.47
CA ALA A 163 16.03 4.85 1.41
C ALA A 163 16.03 4.12 0.06
N GLY A 164 15.03 4.40 -0.78
CA GLY A 164 14.98 3.91 -2.15
C GLY A 164 14.14 4.81 -3.05
N HIS A 165 14.36 4.69 -4.35
CA HIS A 165 13.54 5.33 -5.39
C HIS A 165 12.95 4.22 -6.27
N TRP A 166 11.66 4.26 -6.60
CA TRP A 166 11.02 3.21 -7.42
C TRP A 166 11.39 3.36 -8.90
N GLY A 167 11.37 4.58 -9.44
CA GLY A 167 11.86 4.88 -10.78
C GLY A 167 11.01 4.30 -11.92
N ASN A 168 11.67 3.93 -13.02
CA ASN A 168 11.06 3.33 -14.19
C ASN A 168 10.59 1.90 -13.89
N ALA A 169 9.60 1.42 -14.64
CA ALA A 169 8.95 0.14 -14.36
C ALA A 169 9.92 -1.06 -14.27
N HIS A 170 10.93 -1.14 -15.13
CA HIS A 170 11.93 -2.21 -15.08
C HIS A 170 12.80 -2.18 -13.80
N GLU A 171 12.91 -1.05 -13.10
CA GLU A 171 13.75 -0.94 -11.90
C GLU A 171 12.99 -1.39 -10.63
N TRP A 172 11.66 -1.59 -10.72
CA TRP A 172 10.80 -1.77 -9.55
C TRP A 172 11.09 -3.04 -8.76
N ASN A 173 11.45 -4.15 -9.40
CA ASN A 173 11.84 -5.40 -8.72
C ASN A 173 13.11 -5.20 -7.88
N ASP A 174 14.16 -4.63 -8.46
CA ASP A 174 15.44 -4.45 -7.77
C ASP A 174 15.30 -3.46 -6.62
N ASN A 175 14.55 -2.38 -6.87
CA ASN A 175 14.24 -1.38 -5.85
C ASN A 175 13.34 -1.95 -4.74
N ALA A 176 12.39 -2.83 -5.08
CA ALA A 176 11.56 -3.53 -4.11
C ALA A 176 12.38 -4.45 -3.19
N VAL A 177 13.29 -5.26 -3.76
CA VAL A 177 14.20 -6.11 -2.99
C VAL A 177 15.07 -5.26 -2.06
N ARG A 178 15.63 -4.15 -2.54
CA ARG A 178 16.43 -3.23 -1.72
C ARG A 178 15.64 -2.65 -0.54
N LEU A 179 14.35 -2.36 -0.75
CA LEU A 179 13.43 -1.89 0.30
C LEU A 179 12.89 -3.04 1.17
N GLY A 180 13.31 -4.29 0.92
CA GLY A 180 12.93 -5.47 1.70
C GLY A 180 11.52 -5.97 1.42
N TYR A 181 10.92 -5.62 0.28
CA TYR A 181 9.70 -6.27 -0.19
C TYR A 181 10.02 -7.63 -0.79
N ARG A 182 9.09 -8.57 -0.65
CA ARG A 182 9.18 -9.86 -1.32
C ARG A 182 8.97 -9.67 -2.81
N VAL A 183 9.83 -10.29 -3.61
CA VAL A 183 9.74 -10.35 -5.07
C VAL A 183 9.94 -11.79 -5.49
N ASP A 184 8.96 -12.36 -6.19
CA ASP A 184 9.10 -13.69 -6.79
C ASP A 184 8.16 -13.90 -7.99
N ARG A 185 7.66 -15.13 -8.19
CA ARG A 185 6.87 -15.56 -9.34
C ARG A 185 5.46 -16.02 -8.95
N THR A 186 5.05 -15.83 -7.69
CA THR A 186 3.76 -16.31 -7.16
C THR A 186 2.70 -15.23 -7.32
N PRO A 187 1.77 -15.35 -8.27
CA PRO A 187 0.78 -14.30 -8.48
C PRO A 187 -0.20 -14.20 -7.32
N ARG A 188 -0.55 -12.97 -6.94
CA ARG A 188 -1.58 -12.72 -5.94
C ARG A 188 -2.35 -11.45 -6.23
N VAL A 189 -3.65 -11.48 -6.00
CA VAL A 189 -4.51 -10.31 -6.10
C VAL A 189 -4.01 -9.22 -5.15
N GLY A 190 -3.71 -8.06 -5.71
CA GLY A 190 -3.16 -6.93 -5.00
C GLY A 190 -1.66 -6.72 -5.20
N ALA A 191 -0.93 -7.73 -5.70
CA ALA A 191 0.48 -7.60 -6.02
C ALA A 191 0.69 -6.82 -7.34
N ILE A 192 1.93 -6.46 -7.60
CA ILE A 192 2.34 -5.78 -8.83
C ILE A 192 2.94 -6.81 -9.78
N ALA A 193 2.42 -6.90 -10.99
CA ALA A 193 3.09 -7.58 -12.10
C ALA A 193 4.12 -6.62 -12.68
N GLN A 194 5.40 -6.97 -12.62
CA GLN A 194 6.49 -6.21 -13.23
C GLN A 194 7.02 -6.97 -14.45
N PHE A 195 7.31 -6.21 -15.49
CA PHE A 195 7.84 -6.66 -16.76
C PHE A 195 9.19 -5.98 -16.97
N GLU A 196 10.21 -6.80 -17.16
CA GLU A 196 11.52 -6.35 -17.64
C GLU A 196 11.42 -5.78 -19.07
N PRO A 197 12.45 -5.07 -19.55
CA PRO A 197 12.46 -4.56 -20.91
C PRO A 197 12.15 -5.67 -21.93
N TYR A 198 11.19 -5.41 -22.82
CA TYR A 198 10.74 -6.32 -23.88
C TYR A 198 10.01 -7.61 -23.43
N ALA A 199 9.92 -7.89 -22.13
CA ALA A 199 9.18 -9.03 -21.61
C ALA A 199 7.67 -8.86 -21.85
N GLY A 200 7.00 -9.89 -22.36
CA GLY A 200 5.55 -9.85 -22.58
C GLY A 200 5.06 -8.73 -23.51
N GLY A 201 5.96 -8.18 -24.35
CA GLY A 201 5.67 -7.04 -25.24
C GLY A 201 5.92 -5.66 -24.60
N ALA A 202 6.54 -5.58 -23.42
CA ALA A 202 6.85 -4.32 -22.76
C ALA A 202 7.86 -3.47 -23.53
N SER A 203 7.90 -2.17 -23.24
CA SER A 203 8.88 -1.24 -23.81
C SER A 203 10.28 -1.44 -23.24
N SER A 204 11.26 -0.66 -23.71
CA SER A 204 12.61 -0.61 -23.12
C SER A 204 12.63 -0.10 -21.67
N LEU A 205 11.57 0.61 -21.23
CA LEU A 205 11.42 1.07 -19.85
C LEU A 205 10.80 0.00 -18.93
N GLY A 206 10.46 -1.18 -19.47
CA GLY A 206 9.66 -2.19 -18.81
C GLY A 206 8.18 -1.79 -18.76
N HIS A 207 7.43 -2.47 -17.90
CA HIS A 207 6.04 -2.14 -17.58
C HIS A 207 5.65 -2.65 -16.19
N VAL A 208 4.70 -1.98 -15.53
CA VAL A 208 4.11 -2.46 -14.26
C VAL A 208 2.59 -2.39 -14.32
N ALA A 209 1.94 -3.37 -13.74
CA ALA A 209 0.49 -3.47 -13.69
C ALA A 209 0.01 -3.99 -12.33
N TYR A 210 -1.23 -3.67 -11.98
CA TYR A 210 -1.88 -4.19 -10.77
C TYR A 210 -2.52 -5.54 -11.07
N ILE A 211 -2.19 -6.57 -10.29
CA ILE A 211 -2.82 -7.89 -10.39
C ILE A 211 -4.20 -7.81 -9.72
N ALA A 212 -5.25 -7.79 -10.54
CA ALA A 212 -6.64 -7.72 -10.12
C ALA A 212 -7.31 -9.09 -9.98
N GLY A 213 -6.77 -10.10 -10.65
CA GLY A 213 -7.30 -11.47 -10.62
C GLY A 213 -6.18 -12.47 -10.86
N VAL A 214 -6.34 -13.67 -10.31
CA VAL A 214 -5.44 -14.82 -10.50
C VAL A 214 -6.32 -16.03 -10.75
N SER A 215 -6.03 -16.83 -11.78
CA SER A 215 -6.76 -18.07 -12.03
C SER A 215 -6.55 -19.08 -10.89
N ALA A 216 -7.48 -20.03 -10.74
CA ALA A 216 -7.45 -20.99 -9.65
C ALA A 216 -6.16 -21.84 -9.61
N ASP A 217 -5.56 -22.09 -10.78
CA ASP A 217 -4.30 -22.81 -10.97
C ASP A 217 -3.06 -21.90 -10.91
N GLY A 218 -3.24 -20.58 -10.78
CA GLY A 218 -2.16 -19.59 -10.73
C GLY A 218 -1.42 -19.38 -12.05
N THR A 219 -1.90 -19.92 -13.17
CA THR A 219 -1.17 -19.85 -14.45
C THR A 219 -1.45 -18.58 -15.24
N THR A 220 -2.55 -17.88 -14.95
CA THR A 220 -2.94 -16.63 -15.60
C THR A 220 -3.33 -15.57 -14.58
N VAL A 221 -3.14 -14.31 -14.96
CA VAL A 221 -3.53 -13.17 -14.14
C VAL A 221 -4.28 -12.14 -14.95
N THR A 222 -5.27 -11.51 -14.33
CA THR A 222 -5.96 -10.33 -14.85
C THR A 222 -5.28 -9.09 -14.32
N LEU A 223 -4.83 -8.23 -15.22
CA LEU A 223 -4.10 -7.00 -14.95
C LEU A 223 -5.01 -5.79 -15.12
N GLN A 224 -4.90 -4.82 -14.22
CA GLN A 224 -5.31 -3.44 -14.48
C GLN A 224 -4.07 -2.59 -14.69
N GLU A 225 -4.07 -1.78 -15.73
CA GLU A 225 -2.88 -1.02 -16.12
C GLU A 225 -3.25 0.27 -16.85
N TYR A 226 -2.25 1.14 -17.00
CA TYR A 226 -2.33 2.36 -17.78
C TYR A 226 -1.22 2.39 -18.82
N ASN A 227 -1.46 3.07 -19.94
CA ASN A 227 -0.49 3.26 -21.02
C ASN A 227 0.06 1.94 -21.61
N TRP A 228 -0.79 0.92 -21.72
CA TRP A 228 -0.47 -0.33 -22.41
C TRP A 228 -1.15 -0.39 -23.79
N ALA A 229 -2.45 -0.73 -23.80
CA ALA A 229 -3.23 -0.80 -25.05
C ALA A 229 -3.78 0.57 -25.48
N THR A 230 -4.10 1.43 -24.50
CA THR A 230 -4.60 2.78 -24.71
C THR A 230 -3.49 3.76 -24.30
N PRO A 231 -2.97 4.60 -25.22
CA PRO A 231 -1.99 5.61 -24.87
C PRO A 231 -2.48 6.51 -23.72
N LEU A 232 -1.69 6.58 -22.65
CA LEU A 232 -1.98 7.34 -21.41
C LEU A 232 -3.36 7.05 -20.79
N GLY A 233 -3.93 5.89 -21.11
CA GLY A 233 -5.29 5.51 -20.72
C GLY A 233 -5.34 4.15 -20.04
N TRP A 234 -6.48 3.91 -19.40
CA TRP A 234 -6.76 2.68 -18.67
C TRP A 234 -6.97 1.48 -19.60
N GLY A 235 -6.60 0.30 -19.11
CA GLY A 235 -6.93 -0.97 -19.72
C GLY A 235 -6.96 -2.12 -18.70
N THR A 236 -7.57 -3.22 -19.14
CA THR A 236 -7.51 -4.51 -18.46
C THR A 236 -7.20 -5.60 -19.47
N ARG A 237 -6.41 -6.59 -19.07
CA ARG A 237 -6.15 -7.80 -19.89
C ARG A 237 -5.81 -8.98 -19.00
N THR A 238 -6.00 -10.17 -19.54
CA THR A 238 -5.52 -11.41 -18.90
C THR A 238 -4.32 -11.92 -19.66
N VAL A 239 -3.26 -12.29 -18.93
CA VAL A 239 -2.01 -12.81 -19.50
C VAL A 239 -1.58 -14.09 -18.79
N PRO A 240 -0.85 -14.98 -19.47
CA PRO A 240 -0.17 -16.08 -18.79
C PRO A 240 0.98 -15.54 -17.95
N MET A 241 1.26 -16.22 -16.84
CA MET A 241 2.38 -15.88 -15.95
C MET A 241 3.73 -15.89 -16.66
N SER A 242 3.88 -16.65 -17.74
CA SER A 242 5.09 -16.68 -18.58
C SER A 242 5.44 -15.34 -19.23
N GLN A 243 4.50 -14.38 -19.33
CA GLN A 243 4.77 -13.04 -19.86
C GLN A 243 5.27 -12.06 -18.79
N ILE A 244 4.98 -12.30 -17.52
CA ILE A 244 5.37 -11.44 -16.40
C ILE A 244 6.80 -11.81 -16.01
N SER A 245 7.63 -10.83 -15.67
CA SER A 245 8.99 -11.11 -15.19
C SER A 245 9.00 -11.36 -13.70
N ASN A 246 8.41 -10.46 -12.91
CA ASN A 246 8.41 -10.53 -11.46
C ASN A 246 7.03 -10.17 -10.89
N VAL A 247 6.75 -10.69 -9.70
CA VAL A 247 5.62 -10.31 -8.85
C VAL A 247 6.18 -9.62 -7.61
N ILE A 248 5.79 -8.36 -7.40
CA ILE A 248 6.23 -7.56 -6.25
C ILE A 248 5.09 -7.48 -5.24
N HIS A 249 5.39 -7.84 -4.00
CA HIS A 249 4.45 -7.92 -2.89
C HIS A 249 4.58 -6.67 -2.00
N TYR A 250 3.93 -5.58 -2.41
CA TYR A 250 4.04 -4.28 -1.73
C TYR A 250 3.24 -4.22 -0.41
N ALA A 251 2.00 -4.69 -0.44
CA ALA A 251 1.10 -4.61 0.70
C ALA A 251 1.09 -5.94 1.47
N ALA A 252 0.87 -5.85 2.79
CA ALA A 252 0.77 -7.05 3.61
C ALA A 252 -0.28 -8.03 3.07
N GLY A 253 0.09 -9.30 3.10
CA GLY A 253 -0.73 -10.39 2.62
C GLY A 253 -0.69 -10.56 1.10
N THR A 254 -0.26 -9.61 0.27
CA THR A 254 -0.11 -9.85 -1.18
C THR A 254 1.02 -10.79 -1.48
#